data_AF-A0A0U1LTS0-F1
#
_entry.id   AF-A0A0U1LTS0-F1
#
_cell.length_a   1.000
_cell.length_b   1.000
_cell.length_c   1.000
_cell.angle_alpha   90.00
_cell.angle_beta   90.00
_cell.angle_gamma   90.00
#
_symmetry.space_group_name_H-M   'P 1'
#
loop_
_entity.id
_entity.type
_entity.pdbx_description
1 polymer ?
#
loop_
_entity_poly.entity_id
_entity_poly.type
_entity_poly.pdbx_seq_one_letter_code
_entity_poly.pdbx_strand_id
1 'polypeptide(L)'
;MLFTLNTVSKVFALVSFILSTLCLFAGSQESVMQDASVMTLDTSASEPISAIKSVKDSSAADLGLKDFYTVHVLTYCEGSLDSEGQRDVTGCSKRSAPFAFNPAKVLEFKDGFNVSDINWPDTITDDFGVMETTTKAMSVLYIIGVAATGVTFLIEILLTQAGGRPSMMAHLFFTVASFSSCLLSFVSLGVSSSVATVIAVQFVDLINRHGANYGIVALAGSKFLGMTWSAVVLLFFTVVISVITLPSSGSMSRPNKETEAV
;
A
#
# COMPACT_ATOMS: atom_id res chain seq x y z
N MET A 1 25.84 -22.84 6.70
CA MET A 1 24.62 -22.32 7.33
C MET A 1 24.52 -20.79 7.26
N LEU A 2 25.53 -20.01 7.66
CA LEU A 2 25.47 -18.54 7.56
C LEU A 2 25.36 -18.04 6.10
N PHE A 3 26.14 -18.63 5.17
CA PHE A 3 26.11 -18.27 3.76
C PHE A 3 24.73 -18.51 3.11
N THR A 4 24.10 -19.64 3.42
CA THR A 4 22.75 -19.98 2.93
C THR A 4 21.69 -19.04 3.50
N LEU A 5 21.81 -18.64 4.77
CA LEU A 5 20.87 -17.72 5.42
C LEU A 5 20.92 -16.32 4.78
N ASN A 6 22.13 -15.84 4.47
CA ASN A 6 22.31 -14.54 3.80
C ASN A 6 21.74 -14.53 2.38
N THR A 7 21.85 -15.63 1.64
CA THR A 7 21.24 -15.75 0.30
C THR A 7 19.72 -15.74 0.39
N VAL A 8 19.14 -16.42 1.39
CA VAL A 8 17.68 -16.41 1.62
C VAL A 8 17.17 -15.00 1.94
N SER A 9 17.88 -14.25 2.79
CA SER A 9 17.57 -12.85 3.12
C SER A 9 17.43 -11.98 1.86
N LYS A 10 18.37 -12.11 0.93
CA LYS A 10 18.38 -11.33 -0.34
C LYS A 10 17.21 -11.65 -1.24
N VAL A 11 16.85 -12.93 -1.33
CA VAL A 11 15.69 -13.36 -2.11
C VAL A 11 14.41 -12.80 -1.48
N PHE A 12 14.28 -12.86 -0.15
CA PHE A 12 13.13 -12.28 0.54
C PHE A 12 13.05 -10.76 0.35
N ALA A 13 14.17 -10.04 0.50
CA ALA A 13 14.22 -8.60 0.26
C ALA A 13 13.83 -8.23 -1.18
N LEU A 14 14.31 -8.99 -2.18
CA LEU A 14 13.94 -8.80 -3.59
C LEU A 14 12.45 -9.04 -3.84
N VAL A 15 11.90 -10.15 -3.33
CA VAL A 15 10.47 -10.46 -3.50
C VAL A 15 9.61 -9.41 -2.79
N SER A 16 9.96 -9.00 -1.57
CA SER A 16 9.29 -7.91 -0.86
C SER A 16 9.36 -6.59 -1.63
N PHE A 17 10.50 -6.27 -2.24
CA PHE A 17 10.65 -5.06 -3.05
C PHE A 17 9.71 -5.07 -4.26
N ILE A 18 9.64 -6.21 -4.97
CA ILE A 18 8.75 -6.39 -6.12
C ILE A 18 7.29 -6.24 -5.68
N LEU A 19 6.84 -7.00 -4.68
CA LEU A 19 5.46 -6.96 -4.19
C LEU A 19 5.05 -5.57 -3.71
N SER A 20 5.92 -4.88 -2.97
CA SER A 20 5.62 -3.54 -2.45
C SER A 20 5.56 -2.51 -3.58
N THR A 21 6.44 -2.61 -4.58
CA THR A 21 6.43 -1.75 -5.77
C THR A 21 5.18 -1.97 -6.61
N LEU A 22 4.77 -3.23 -6.79
CA LEU A 22 3.53 -3.62 -7.45
C LEU A 22 2.30 -3.02 -6.77
N CYS A 23 2.25 -3.08 -5.43
CA CYS A 23 1.16 -2.47 -4.65
C CYS A 23 1.16 -0.94 -4.75
N LEU A 24 2.32 -0.30 -4.70
CA LEU A 24 2.46 1.16 -4.75
C LEU A 24 2.02 1.75 -6.11
N PHE A 25 2.30 1.04 -7.20
CA PHE A 25 1.98 1.48 -8.56
C PHE A 25 0.79 0.77 -9.19
N ALA A 26 0.02 0.01 -8.41
CA ALA A 26 -1.26 -0.54 -8.84
C ALA A 26 -2.19 0.59 -9.28
N GLY A 27 -2.89 0.40 -10.41
CA GLY A 27 -3.79 1.42 -10.95
C GLY A 27 -3.08 2.69 -11.48
N SER A 28 -1.78 2.61 -11.81
CA SER A 28 -1.08 3.72 -12.46
C SER A 28 -1.36 3.83 -13.96
N GLN A 29 -1.83 2.75 -14.58
CA GLN A 29 -2.31 2.69 -15.96
C GLN A 29 -3.48 1.72 -16.00
N GLU A 30 -4.36 1.88 -17.00
CA GLU A 30 -5.59 1.10 -17.14
C GLU A 30 -5.35 -0.42 -17.18
N SER A 31 -4.20 -0.86 -17.69
CA SER A 31 -3.85 -2.29 -17.82
C SER A 31 -3.09 -2.88 -16.63
N VAL A 32 -2.73 -2.08 -15.62
CA VAL A 32 -1.81 -2.53 -14.55
C VAL A 32 -2.58 -2.96 -13.30
N MET A 33 -2.75 -4.28 -13.14
CA MET A 33 -3.31 -4.96 -11.95
C MET A 33 -4.57 -4.30 -11.39
N GLN A 34 -5.63 -4.29 -12.18
CA GLN A 34 -6.93 -3.73 -11.80
C GLN A 34 -7.50 -4.36 -10.51
N ASP A 35 -7.24 -5.65 -10.30
CA ASP A 35 -7.70 -6.38 -9.10
C ASP A 35 -6.84 -6.14 -7.84
N ALA A 36 -5.77 -5.36 -7.93
CA ALA A 36 -4.91 -4.97 -6.80
C ALA A 36 -5.33 -3.63 -6.18
N SER A 37 -6.64 -3.39 -6.08
CA SER A 37 -7.20 -2.25 -5.37
C SER A 37 -7.27 -2.52 -3.87
N VAL A 38 -7.20 -1.48 -3.05
CA VAL A 38 -7.42 -1.55 -1.59
C VAL A 38 -8.90 -1.81 -1.32
N MET A 39 -9.77 -1.12 -2.06
CA MET A 39 -11.20 -1.34 -2.09
C MET A 39 -11.76 -0.94 -3.46
N THR A 40 -12.92 -1.49 -3.80
CA THR A 40 -13.72 -1.03 -4.94
C THR A 40 -15.08 -0.56 -4.45
N LEU A 41 -15.56 0.55 -4.99
CA LEU A 41 -16.94 1.00 -4.88
C LEU A 41 -17.65 0.62 -6.17
N ASP A 42 -18.76 -0.10 -6.06
CA ASP A 42 -19.64 -0.48 -7.13
C ASP A 42 -20.92 0.35 -7.00
N THR A 43 -21.18 1.12 -8.04
CA THR A 43 -22.32 2.02 -8.21
C THR A 43 -23.18 1.58 -9.38
N SER A 44 -22.91 0.43 -10.01
CA SER A 44 -23.71 -0.10 -11.14
C SER A 44 -25.13 -0.49 -10.72
N ALA A 45 -25.26 -1.02 -9.51
CA ALA A 45 -26.53 -1.40 -8.89
C ALA A 45 -27.23 -0.20 -8.25
N SER A 46 -26.64 1.00 -8.31
CA SER A 46 -27.40 2.19 -7.98
C SER A 46 -28.57 2.20 -8.96
N GLU A 47 -29.77 2.00 -8.43
CA GLU A 47 -30.97 2.61 -8.95
C GLU A 47 -30.93 4.04 -8.40
N PRO A 48 -30.12 4.94 -8.97
CA PRO A 48 -30.00 6.29 -8.46
C PRO A 48 -31.30 7.07 -8.78
N ILE A 49 -32.21 6.47 -9.55
CA ILE A 49 -33.39 7.07 -10.15
C ILE A 49 -34.47 7.38 -9.11
N SER A 50 -34.33 6.99 -7.85
CA SER A 50 -35.28 7.40 -6.81
C SER A 50 -34.66 8.44 -5.87
N ALA A 51 -33.50 8.17 -5.27
CA ALA A 51 -32.84 9.12 -4.36
C ALA A 51 -32.25 10.34 -5.09
N ILE A 52 -31.47 10.13 -6.16
CA ILE A 52 -30.95 11.25 -6.97
C ILE A 52 -32.11 11.96 -7.66
N LYS A 53 -33.07 11.22 -8.23
CA LYS A 53 -34.26 11.81 -8.86
C LYS A 53 -35.14 12.61 -7.90
N SER A 54 -35.24 12.19 -6.63
CA SER A 54 -36.01 12.91 -5.62
C SER A 54 -35.42 14.28 -5.29
N VAL A 55 -34.12 14.45 -5.52
CA VAL A 55 -33.37 15.69 -5.29
C VAL A 55 -33.20 16.47 -6.60
N LYS A 56 -33.06 15.76 -7.72
CA LYS A 56 -32.74 16.30 -9.03
C LYS A 56 -33.22 15.34 -10.11
N ASP A 57 -34.10 15.78 -11.00
CA ASP A 57 -34.73 15.00 -12.10
C ASP A 57 -33.75 14.38 -13.16
N SER A 58 -32.46 14.30 -12.85
CA SER A 58 -31.40 13.75 -13.69
C SER A 58 -31.09 12.29 -13.33
N SER A 59 -30.65 11.51 -14.32
CA SER A 59 -30.12 10.15 -14.10
C SER A 59 -28.64 10.19 -13.69
N ALA A 60 -28.10 9.12 -13.09
CA ALA A 60 -26.65 9.05 -12.78
C ALA A 60 -25.76 9.18 -14.03
N ALA A 61 -26.26 8.74 -15.19
CA ALA A 61 -25.57 8.91 -16.47
C ALA A 61 -25.47 10.39 -16.88
N ASP A 62 -26.50 11.20 -16.58
CA ASP A 62 -26.50 12.64 -16.87
C ASP A 62 -25.51 13.41 -15.96
N LEU A 63 -25.33 12.91 -14.73
CA LEU A 63 -24.34 13.41 -13.76
C LEU A 63 -22.91 12.91 -14.06
N GLY A 64 -22.75 11.98 -15.01
CA GLY A 64 -21.44 11.44 -15.38
C GLY A 64 -20.83 10.53 -14.32
N LEU A 65 -21.63 9.94 -13.43
CA LEU A 65 -21.17 8.89 -12.53
C LEU A 65 -20.79 7.64 -13.33
N LYS A 66 -19.74 6.97 -12.87
CA LYS A 66 -19.26 5.69 -13.42
C LYS A 66 -19.87 4.52 -12.65
N ASP A 67 -19.80 3.33 -13.21
CA ASP A 67 -20.38 2.12 -12.62
C ASP A 67 -19.51 1.58 -11.48
N PHE A 68 -18.20 1.83 -11.50
CA PHE A 68 -17.32 1.47 -10.39
C PHE A 68 -16.15 2.43 -10.24
N TYR A 69 -15.61 2.47 -9.02
CA TYR A 69 -14.42 3.21 -8.64
C TYR A 69 -13.47 2.32 -7.82
N THR A 70 -12.28 2.04 -8.32
CA THR A 70 -11.23 1.28 -7.62
C THR A 70 -10.22 2.22 -6.98
N VAL A 71 -9.98 2.06 -5.68
CA VAL A 71 -9.01 2.88 -4.94
C VAL A 71 -7.71 2.12 -4.75
N HIS A 72 -6.61 2.73 -5.17
CA HIS A 72 -5.25 2.22 -5.01
C HIS A 72 -4.45 3.13 -4.06
N VAL A 73 -3.18 2.79 -3.81
CA VAL A 73 -2.34 3.50 -2.82
C VAL A 73 -2.09 4.95 -3.21
N LEU A 74 -1.91 5.24 -4.51
CA LEU A 74 -1.54 6.57 -5.02
C LEU A 74 -2.52 7.16 -6.05
N THR A 75 -3.52 6.38 -6.46
CA THR A 75 -4.48 6.70 -7.52
C THR A 75 -5.84 6.10 -7.20
N TYR A 76 -6.87 6.57 -7.91
CA TYR A 76 -8.10 5.83 -8.09
C TYR A 76 -8.37 5.67 -9.59
N CYS A 77 -9.10 4.62 -9.97
CA CYS A 77 -9.57 4.43 -11.34
C CYS A 77 -11.08 4.29 -11.37
N GLU A 78 -11.67 4.64 -12.50
CA GLU A 78 -13.12 4.66 -12.71
C GLU A 78 -13.47 4.00 -14.05
N GLY A 79 -14.63 3.35 -14.10
CA GLY A 79 -14.99 2.56 -15.27
C GLY A 79 -16.44 2.14 -15.32
N SER A 80 -16.79 1.47 -16.41
CA SER A 80 -18.12 0.90 -16.67
C SER A 80 -18.08 -0.62 -16.62
N LEU A 81 -19.20 -1.24 -16.29
CA LEU A 81 -19.33 -2.69 -16.45
C LEU A 81 -19.72 -3.02 -17.89
N ASP A 82 -19.07 -4.02 -18.47
CA ASP A 82 -19.46 -4.54 -19.78
C ASP A 82 -20.73 -5.43 -19.67
N SER A 83 -21.20 -5.92 -20.82
CA SER A 83 -22.40 -6.77 -20.89
C SER A 83 -22.23 -8.14 -20.20
N GLU A 84 -21.00 -8.53 -19.87
CA GLU A 84 -20.63 -9.76 -19.17
C GLU A 84 -20.35 -9.50 -17.68
N GLY A 85 -20.49 -8.26 -17.21
CA GLY A 85 -20.19 -7.83 -15.85
C GLY A 85 -18.70 -7.69 -15.55
N GLN A 86 -17.83 -7.70 -16.56
CA GLN A 86 -16.42 -7.38 -16.42
C GLN A 86 -16.21 -5.86 -16.32
N ARG A 87 -15.16 -5.47 -15.62
CA ARG A 87 -14.83 -4.08 -15.37
C ARG A 87 -14.01 -3.52 -16.53
N ASP A 88 -14.57 -2.57 -17.26
CA ASP A 88 -13.85 -1.79 -18.26
C ASP A 88 -13.41 -0.45 -17.66
N VAL A 89 -12.10 -0.27 -17.50
CA VAL A 89 -11.53 0.93 -16.88
C VAL A 89 -11.46 2.04 -17.93
N THR A 90 -12.25 3.10 -17.73
CA THR A 90 -12.35 4.22 -18.67
C THR A 90 -11.37 5.35 -18.39
N GLY A 91 -10.79 5.39 -17.18
CA GLY A 91 -9.79 6.37 -16.82
C GLY A 91 -9.27 6.20 -15.40
N CYS A 92 -8.07 6.75 -15.15
CA CYS A 92 -7.46 6.78 -13.83
C CYS A 92 -7.04 8.20 -13.46
N SER A 93 -7.09 8.50 -12.16
CA SER A 93 -6.60 9.75 -11.62
C SER A 93 -5.09 9.89 -11.81
N LYS A 94 -4.61 11.14 -11.87
CA LYS A 94 -3.16 11.38 -11.80
C LYS A 94 -2.61 10.89 -10.46
N ARG A 95 -1.42 10.30 -10.50
CA ARG A 95 -0.70 9.86 -9.29
C ARG A 95 -0.42 11.06 -8.39
N SER A 96 -0.81 10.96 -7.13
CA SER A 96 -0.51 11.98 -6.11
C SER A 96 0.28 11.38 -4.96
N ALA A 97 1.23 12.13 -4.42
CA ALA A 97 2.00 11.78 -3.24
C ALA A 97 2.14 13.03 -2.34
N PRO A 98 1.38 13.13 -1.24
CA PRO A 98 0.46 12.12 -0.71
C PRO A 98 -0.87 12.05 -1.49
N PHE A 99 -1.47 10.88 -1.53
CA PHE A 99 -2.78 10.64 -2.15
C PHE A 99 -3.86 10.64 -1.09
N ALA A 100 -4.91 11.44 -1.28
CA ALA A 100 -6.01 11.55 -0.34
C ALA A 100 -7.31 11.29 -1.10
N PHE A 101 -7.95 10.16 -0.80
CA PHE A 101 -9.21 9.79 -1.43
C PHE A 101 -10.37 10.31 -0.60
N ASN A 102 -11.23 11.11 -1.24
CA ASN A 102 -12.45 11.62 -0.63
C ASN A 102 -13.65 11.17 -1.48
N PRO A 103 -14.48 10.24 -1.00
CA PRO A 103 -15.60 9.72 -1.77
C PRO A 103 -16.67 10.78 -2.05
N ALA A 104 -16.84 11.79 -1.18
CA ALA A 104 -17.81 12.87 -1.43
C ALA A 104 -17.45 13.66 -2.70
N LYS A 105 -16.17 13.98 -2.90
CA LYS A 105 -15.70 14.71 -4.11
C LYS A 105 -15.87 13.91 -5.40
N VAL A 106 -15.83 12.57 -5.32
CA VAL A 106 -16.04 11.70 -6.49
C VAL A 106 -17.52 11.66 -6.89
N LEU A 107 -18.42 11.90 -5.94
CA LEU A 107 -19.86 11.92 -6.18
C LEU A 107 -20.38 13.30 -6.60
N GLU A 108 -19.58 14.37 -6.47
CA GLU A 108 -19.96 15.76 -6.78
C GLU A 108 -19.89 16.14 -8.29
N PHE A 109 -19.88 15.16 -9.21
CA PHE A 109 -19.68 15.44 -10.63
C PHE A 109 -20.97 15.85 -11.37
N LYS A 110 -20.79 16.87 -12.25
CA LYS A 110 -21.75 17.61 -13.10
C LYS A 110 -23.03 18.14 -12.41
N ASP A 111 -23.30 19.42 -12.69
CA ASP A 111 -24.49 20.17 -12.25
C ASP A 111 -24.65 20.41 -10.73
N GLY A 112 -23.58 20.36 -9.94
CA GLY A 112 -23.60 20.84 -8.55
C GLY A 112 -24.38 19.96 -7.57
N PHE A 113 -24.49 18.66 -7.85
CA PHE A 113 -25.03 17.68 -6.91
C PHE A 113 -24.06 17.53 -5.73
N ASN A 114 -24.48 17.95 -4.53
CA ASN A 114 -23.71 17.74 -3.31
C ASN A 114 -24.26 16.52 -2.57
N VAL A 115 -23.39 15.73 -1.93
CA VAL A 115 -23.84 14.62 -1.05
C VAL A 115 -24.79 15.12 0.05
N SER A 116 -24.63 16.39 0.43
CA SER A 116 -25.51 17.13 1.36
C SER A 116 -26.97 17.22 0.88
N ASP A 117 -27.22 17.17 -0.42
CA ASP A 117 -28.56 17.32 -1.00
C ASP A 117 -29.43 16.06 -0.82
N ILE A 118 -28.81 14.90 -0.54
CA ILE A 118 -29.48 13.60 -0.34
C ILE A 118 -29.89 13.40 1.13
N ASN A 119 -29.76 14.42 1.99
CA ASN A 119 -29.98 14.32 3.43
C ASN A 119 -29.24 13.11 4.05
N TRP A 120 -28.00 12.93 3.61
CA TRP A 120 -27.11 11.87 4.09
C TRP A 120 -26.69 12.17 5.54
N PRO A 121 -26.72 11.21 6.47
CA PRO A 121 -26.48 11.49 7.88
C PRO A 121 -25.03 11.96 8.11
N ASP A 122 -24.88 13.04 8.89
CA ASP A 122 -23.61 13.74 9.16
C ASP A 122 -22.50 12.80 9.69
N THR A 123 -22.88 11.70 10.36
CA THR A 123 -21.95 10.68 10.84
C THR A 123 -21.10 10.07 9.73
N ILE A 124 -21.63 9.94 8.51
CA ILE A 124 -20.90 9.35 7.39
C ILE A 124 -20.01 10.39 6.70
N THR A 125 -20.44 11.66 6.70
CA THR A 125 -19.67 12.77 6.14
C THR A 125 -18.39 13.02 6.95
N ASP A 126 -18.45 12.85 8.27
CA ASP A 126 -17.26 12.86 9.16
C ASP A 126 -16.31 11.70 8.84
N ASP A 127 -16.87 10.48 8.65
CA ASP A 127 -16.10 9.29 8.29
C ASP A 127 -15.37 9.43 6.94
N PHE A 128 -15.92 10.18 5.98
CA PHE A 128 -15.23 10.49 4.72
C PHE A 128 -14.00 11.38 4.91
N GLY A 129 -14.02 12.30 5.87
CA GLY A 129 -12.83 13.07 6.28
C GLY A 129 -11.76 12.18 6.91
N VAL A 130 -12.19 11.16 7.67
CA VAL A 130 -11.29 10.13 8.21
C VAL A 130 -10.68 9.29 7.09
N MET A 131 -11.44 8.90 6.06
CA MET A 131 -10.91 8.19 4.88
C MET A 131 -9.86 9.00 4.14
N GLU A 132 -10.09 10.30 3.94
CA GLU A 132 -9.13 11.19 3.28
C GLU A 132 -7.80 11.23 4.06
N THR A 133 -7.88 11.41 5.38
CA THR A 133 -6.69 11.45 6.24
C THR A 133 -5.98 10.10 6.30
N THR A 134 -6.75 9.01 6.35
CA THR A 134 -6.24 7.63 6.46
C THR A 134 -5.53 7.20 5.18
N THR A 135 -6.12 7.44 4.02
CA THR A 135 -5.49 7.15 2.71
C THR A 135 -4.25 8.01 2.48
N LYS A 136 -4.28 9.28 2.90
CA LYS A 136 -3.12 10.16 2.91
C LYS A 136 -1.97 9.59 3.74
N ALA A 137 -2.23 9.21 4.99
CA ALA A 137 -1.23 8.61 5.86
C ALA A 137 -0.69 7.29 5.29
N MET A 138 -1.59 6.42 4.80
CA MET A 138 -1.25 5.17 4.15
C MET A 138 -0.27 5.40 3.00
N SER A 139 -0.58 6.33 2.09
CA SER A 139 0.25 6.64 0.90
C SER A 139 1.67 7.07 1.29
N VAL A 140 1.82 7.94 2.30
CA VAL A 140 3.13 8.41 2.77
C VAL A 140 3.94 7.27 3.36
N LEU A 141 3.33 6.48 4.25
CA LEU A 141 3.99 5.35 4.89
C LEU A 141 4.39 4.28 3.87
N TYR A 142 3.55 4.04 2.87
CA TYR A 142 3.85 3.09 1.80
C TYR A 142 5.06 3.53 0.96
N ILE A 143 5.16 4.82 0.62
CA ILE A 143 6.30 5.39 -0.12
C ILE A 143 7.60 5.24 0.68
N ILE A 144 7.57 5.61 1.97
CA ILE A 144 8.75 5.49 2.86
C ILE A 144 9.20 4.02 2.93
N GLY A 145 8.25 3.11 3.10
CA GLY A 145 8.53 1.69 3.19
C GLY A 145 9.13 1.10 1.92
N VAL A 146 8.54 1.40 0.76
CA VAL A 146 9.06 0.95 -0.55
C VAL A 146 10.46 1.50 -0.80
N ALA A 147 10.70 2.78 -0.52
CA ALA A 147 12.01 3.41 -0.68
C ALA A 147 13.06 2.75 0.23
N ALA A 148 12.73 2.50 1.49
CA ALA A 148 13.62 1.82 2.44
C ALA A 148 13.90 0.35 2.05
N THR A 149 12.92 -0.37 1.48
CA THR A 149 13.14 -1.71 0.91
C THR A 149 14.11 -1.63 -0.28
N GLY A 150 13.93 -0.65 -1.16
CA GLY A 150 14.83 -0.43 -2.30
C GLY A 150 16.27 -0.17 -1.87
N VAL A 151 16.47 0.67 -0.85
CA VAL A 151 17.81 0.92 -0.27
C VAL A 151 18.43 -0.36 0.30
N THR A 152 17.64 -1.17 1.02
CA THR A 152 18.09 -2.46 1.56
C THR A 152 18.61 -3.37 0.43
N PHE A 153 17.81 -3.52 -0.63
CA PHE A 153 18.17 -4.33 -1.80
C PHE A 153 19.44 -3.82 -2.50
N LEU A 154 19.58 -2.50 -2.68
CA LEU A 154 20.77 -1.91 -3.29
C LEU A 154 22.03 -2.13 -2.44
N ILE A 155 21.95 -1.98 -1.12
CA ILE A 155 23.08 -2.22 -0.20
C ILE A 155 23.53 -3.68 -0.29
N GLU A 156 22.60 -4.62 -0.30
CA GLU A 156 22.90 -6.05 -0.40
C GLU A 156 23.58 -6.43 -1.73
N ILE A 157 23.20 -5.77 -2.84
CA ILE A 157 23.88 -5.94 -4.13
C ILE A 157 25.30 -5.38 -4.08
N LEU A 158 25.48 -4.15 -3.59
CA LEU A 158 26.79 -3.50 -3.55
C LEU A 158 27.81 -4.30 -2.73
N LEU A 159 27.37 -4.91 -1.63
CA LEU A 159 28.19 -5.82 -0.82
C LEU A 159 28.66 -7.08 -1.57
N THR A 160 27.95 -7.52 -2.61
CA THR A 160 28.33 -8.70 -3.40
C THR A 160 29.22 -8.39 -4.60
N GLN A 161 29.04 -7.21 -5.21
CA GLN A 161 29.74 -6.83 -6.45
C GLN A 161 31.10 -6.17 -6.21
N ALA A 162 31.35 -5.66 -5.00
CA ALA A 162 32.67 -5.20 -4.61
C ALA A 162 33.61 -6.41 -4.47
N GLY A 163 34.22 -6.86 -5.58
CA GLY A 163 35.12 -8.02 -5.66
C GLY A 163 36.43 -7.93 -4.85
N GLY A 164 36.56 -6.93 -3.97
CA GLY A 164 37.63 -6.83 -2.97
C GLY A 164 37.11 -7.21 -1.59
N ARG A 165 37.99 -7.68 -0.69
CA ARG A 165 37.64 -7.81 0.74
C ARG A 165 37.40 -6.40 1.29
N PRO A 166 36.15 -5.96 1.57
CA PRO A 166 35.93 -4.66 2.17
C PRO A 166 36.67 -4.61 3.51
N SER A 167 37.14 -3.42 3.90
CA SER A 167 37.66 -3.23 5.25
C SER A 167 36.59 -3.65 6.26
N MET A 168 36.99 -4.20 7.40
CA MET A 168 36.06 -4.69 8.43
C MET A 168 35.04 -3.60 8.83
N MET A 169 35.47 -2.33 8.86
CA MET A 169 34.61 -1.18 9.16
C MET A 169 33.60 -0.88 8.05
N ALA A 170 33.99 -0.99 6.77
CA ALA A 170 33.06 -0.79 5.66
C ALA A 170 31.97 -1.88 5.67
N HIS A 171 32.34 -3.15 5.89
CA HIS A 171 31.38 -4.25 5.99
C HIS A 171 30.40 -4.04 7.15
N LEU A 172 30.90 -3.65 8.32
CA LEU A 172 30.07 -3.36 9.49
C LEU A 172 29.08 -2.20 9.20
N PHE A 173 29.55 -1.11 8.60
CA PHE A 173 28.72 0.04 8.23
C PHE A 173 27.55 -0.36 7.31
N PHE A 174 27.82 -1.07 6.21
CA PHE A 174 26.78 -1.51 5.28
C PHE A 174 25.81 -2.51 5.92
N THR A 175 26.29 -3.40 6.79
CA THR A 175 25.41 -4.37 7.48
C THR A 175 24.44 -3.65 8.42
N VAL A 176 24.93 -2.68 9.19
CA VAL A 176 24.10 -1.87 10.10
C VAL A 176 23.12 -0.98 9.32
N ALA A 177 23.57 -0.37 8.21
CA ALA A 177 22.72 0.43 7.34
C ALA A 177 21.61 -0.39 6.65
N SER A 178 21.93 -1.61 6.20
CA SER A 178 20.94 -2.54 5.66
C SER A 178 19.90 -2.92 6.72
N PHE A 179 20.35 -3.25 7.93
CA PHE A 179 19.46 -3.59 9.04
C PHE A 179 18.51 -2.45 9.42
N SER A 180 19.02 -1.21 9.56
CA SER A 180 18.20 -0.06 9.92
C SER A 180 17.19 0.28 8.82
N SER A 181 17.59 0.21 7.54
CA SER A 181 16.70 0.41 6.41
C SER A 181 15.61 -0.67 6.32
N CYS A 182 15.97 -1.93 6.57
CA CYS A 182 15.04 -3.05 6.57
C CYS A 182 14.01 -2.93 7.71
N LEU A 183 14.46 -2.54 8.91
CA LEU A 183 13.58 -2.30 10.05
C LEU A 183 12.59 -1.15 9.77
N LEU A 184 13.08 -0.04 9.20
CA LEU A 184 12.23 1.08 8.81
C LEU A 184 11.17 0.66 7.78
N SER A 185 11.57 -0.14 6.79
CA SER A 185 10.66 -0.70 5.80
C SER A 185 9.59 -1.59 6.45
N PHE A 186 9.99 -2.53 7.29
CA PHE A 186 9.07 -3.43 7.98
C PHE A 186 8.02 -2.68 8.79
N VAL A 187 8.43 -1.69 9.58
CA VAL A 187 7.49 -0.90 10.40
C VAL A 187 6.56 -0.06 9.53
N SER A 188 7.11 0.67 8.56
CA SER A 188 6.30 1.56 7.71
C SER A 188 5.31 0.80 6.82
N LEU A 189 5.73 -0.28 6.17
CA LEU A 189 4.82 -1.14 5.39
C LEU A 189 3.86 -1.92 6.28
N GLY A 190 4.29 -2.36 7.46
CA GLY A 190 3.40 -3.03 8.42
C GLY A 190 2.26 -2.13 8.89
N VAL A 191 2.57 -0.88 9.26
CA VAL A 191 1.55 0.12 9.62
C VAL A 191 0.66 0.44 8.42
N SER A 192 1.24 0.68 7.24
CA SER A 192 0.47 0.98 6.04
C SER A 192 -0.46 -0.17 5.62
N SER A 193 -0.01 -1.43 5.73
CA SER A 193 -0.81 -2.64 5.49
C SER A 193 -1.95 -2.79 6.49
N SER A 194 -1.69 -2.44 7.75
CA SER A 194 -2.71 -2.42 8.80
C SER A 194 -3.80 -1.39 8.49
N VAL A 195 -3.40 -0.19 8.08
CA VAL A 195 -4.32 0.86 7.63
C VAL A 195 -5.15 0.40 6.42
N ALA A 196 -4.51 -0.23 5.43
CA ALA A 196 -5.22 -0.79 4.28
C ALA A 196 -6.25 -1.86 4.69
N THR A 197 -5.94 -2.65 5.72
CA THR A 197 -6.86 -3.65 6.28
C THR A 197 -8.06 -2.99 6.95
N VAL A 198 -7.87 -1.88 7.65
CA VAL A 198 -8.98 -1.07 8.19
C VAL A 198 -9.88 -0.56 7.07
N ILE A 199 -9.30 -0.06 5.96
CA ILE A 199 -10.05 0.35 4.77
C ILE A 199 -10.86 -0.81 4.18
N ALA A 200 -10.20 -1.93 3.91
CA ALA A 200 -10.83 -3.08 3.27
C ALA A 200 -11.91 -3.76 4.14
N VAL A 201 -11.90 -3.58 5.46
CA VAL A 201 -12.86 -4.22 6.38
C VAL A 201 -13.87 -3.21 6.94
N GLN A 202 -13.40 -2.20 7.68
CA GLN A 202 -14.29 -1.30 8.41
C GLN A 202 -14.98 -0.30 7.48
N PHE A 203 -14.22 0.34 6.59
CA PHE A 203 -14.81 1.31 5.66
C PHE A 203 -15.71 0.62 4.62
N VAL A 204 -15.32 -0.58 4.15
CA VAL A 204 -16.19 -1.39 3.28
C VAL A 204 -17.50 -1.78 3.98
N ASP A 205 -17.46 -2.25 5.23
CA ASP A 205 -18.67 -2.60 6.00
C ASP A 205 -19.55 -1.36 6.26
N LEU A 206 -18.93 -0.23 6.61
CA LEU A 206 -19.64 1.04 6.81
C LEU A 206 -20.38 1.49 5.55
N ILE A 207 -19.71 1.43 4.39
CA ILE A 207 -20.31 1.79 3.10
C ILE A 207 -21.43 0.80 2.74
N ASN A 208 -21.23 -0.50 2.95
CA ASN A 208 -22.27 -1.49 2.64
C ASN A 208 -23.52 -1.33 3.53
N ARG A 209 -23.36 -0.97 4.80
CA ARG A 209 -24.50 -0.76 5.71
C ARG A 209 -25.35 0.45 5.35
N HIS A 210 -24.71 1.56 4.96
CA HIS A 210 -25.42 2.81 4.66
C HIS A 210 -25.75 2.97 3.17
N GLY A 211 -24.92 2.40 2.30
CA GLY A 211 -25.05 2.44 0.84
C GLY A 211 -26.10 1.49 0.28
N ALA A 212 -26.55 0.47 1.03
CA ALA A 212 -27.54 -0.50 0.58
C ALA A 212 -28.87 0.16 0.11
N ASN A 213 -29.31 1.22 0.79
CA ASN A 213 -30.54 1.93 0.42
C ASN A 213 -30.38 2.80 -0.85
N TYR A 214 -29.14 3.01 -1.29
CA TYR A 214 -28.79 3.85 -2.43
C TYR A 214 -28.15 3.04 -3.56
N GLY A 215 -28.11 1.71 -3.43
CA GLY A 215 -27.51 0.78 -4.38
C GLY A 215 -25.98 0.93 -4.54
N ILE A 216 -25.30 1.44 -3.52
CA ILE A 216 -23.83 1.54 -3.49
C ILE A 216 -23.28 0.36 -2.68
N VAL A 217 -22.41 -0.43 -3.30
CA VAL A 217 -21.77 -1.61 -2.67
C VAL A 217 -20.26 -1.45 -2.69
N ALA A 218 -19.61 -1.63 -1.56
CA ALA A 218 -18.15 -1.66 -1.44
C ALA A 218 -17.62 -3.09 -1.36
N LEU A 219 -16.49 -3.34 -2.02
CA LEU A 219 -15.82 -4.63 -2.09
C LEU A 219 -14.38 -4.50 -1.58
N ALA A 220 -13.98 -5.43 -0.73
CA ALA A 220 -12.64 -5.48 -0.13
C ALA A 220 -11.58 -5.96 -1.13
N GLY A 221 -10.42 -5.31 -1.12
CA GLY A 221 -9.26 -5.63 -1.94
C GLY A 221 -8.45 -6.83 -1.48
N SER A 222 -9.00 -8.04 -1.55
CA SER A 222 -8.34 -9.25 -1.01
C SER A 222 -6.97 -9.54 -1.63
N LYS A 223 -6.80 -9.32 -2.95
CA LYS A 223 -5.51 -9.52 -3.63
C LYS A 223 -4.46 -8.53 -3.15
N PHE A 224 -4.82 -7.25 -3.01
CA PHE A 224 -3.94 -6.23 -2.45
C PHE A 224 -3.47 -6.61 -1.04
N LEU A 225 -4.42 -7.00 -0.17
CA LEU A 225 -4.11 -7.44 1.19
C LEU A 225 -3.16 -8.64 1.22
N GLY A 226 -3.39 -9.63 0.35
CA GLY A 226 -2.50 -10.77 0.23
C GLY A 226 -1.07 -10.38 -0.16
N MET A 227 -0.91 -9.49 -1.13
CA MET A 227 0.41 -9.03 -1.59
C MET A 227 1.14 -8.18 -0.54
N THR A 228 0.45 -7.23 0.08
CA THR A 228 1.06 -6.31 1.05
C THR A 228 1.48 -7.04 2.33
N TRP A 229 0.64 -7.93 2.87
CA TRP A 229 1.00 -8.75 4.03
C TRP A 229 2.09 -9.77 3.72
N SER A 230 2.11 -10.34 2.51
CA SER A 230 3.21 -11.21 2.08
C SER A 230 4.55 -10.45 2.08
N ALA A 231 4.57 -9.21 1.59
CA ALA A 231 5.76 -8.38 1.63
C ALA A 231 6.22 -8.07 3.07
N VAL A 232 5.29 -7.77 3.98
CA VAL A 232 5.56 -7.51 5.41
C VAL A 232 6.14 -8.75 6.10
N VAL A 233 5.57 -9.93 5.87
CA VAL A 233 6.05 -11.20 6.45
C VAL A 233 7.45 -11.55 5.96
N LEU A 234 7.71 -11.37 4.67
CA LEU A 234 9.05 -11.57 4.11
C LEU A 234 10.05 -10.59 4.72
N LEU A 235 9.68 -9.31 4.89
CA LEU A 235 10.53 -8.31 5.57
C LEU A 235 10.78 -8.67 7.04
N PHE A 236 9.78 -9.20 7.74
CA PHE A 236 9.95 -9.69 9.11
C PHE A 236 11.02 -10.78 9.18
N PHE A 237 10.97 -11.76 8.28
CA PHE A 237 12.01 -12.80 8.22
C PHE A 237 13.38 -12.25 7.84
N THR A 238 13.47 -11.28 6.93
CA THR A 238 14.72 -10.58 6.59
C THR A 238 15.31 -9.87 7.81
N VAL A 239 14.49 -9.19 8.61
CA VAL A 239 14.93 -8.54 9.87
C VAL A 239 15.48 -9.58 10.84
N VAL A 240 14.77 -10.69 11.07
CA VAL A 240 15.20 -11.77 11.98
C VAL A 240 16.52 -12.38 11.51
N ILE A 241 16.65 -12.68 10.22
CA ILE A 241 17.89 -13.20 9.63
C ILE A 241 19.03 -12.21 9.83
N SER A 242 18.80 -10.93 9.57
CA SER A 242 19.79 -9.88 9.74
C SER A 242 20.33 -9.83 11.17
N VAL A 243 19.45 -9.91 12.18
CA VAL A 243 19.85 -9.96 13.60
C VAL A 243 20.76 -11.17 13.90
N ILE A 244 20.41 -12.35 13.38
CA ILE A 244 21.18 -13.59 13.60
C ILE A 244 22.58 -13.49 12.96
N THR A 245 22.70 -12.78 11.83
CA THR A 245 23.95 -12.65 11.08
C THR A 245 24.85 -11.50 11.55
N LEU A 246 24.36 -10.60 12.42
CA LEU A 246 25.17 -9.52 12.96
C LEU A 246 26.32 -10.08 13.82
N PRO A 247 27.58 -9.68 13.58
CA PRO A 247 28.68 -10.07 14.45
C PRO A 247 28.42 -9.54 15.87
N SER A 248 28.29 -10.42 16.87
CA SER A 248 28.25 -9.98 18.26
C SER A 248 29.57 -9.26 18.56
N SER A 249 29.52 -8.03 19.07
CA SER A 249 30.66 -7.19 19.47
C SER A 249 31.44 -7.76 20.69
N GLY A 250 31.53 -9.07 20.84
CA GLY A 250 31.91 -9.78 22.06
C GLY A 250 33.19 -10.61 22.00
N SER A 251 34.17 -10.28 21.15
CA SER A 251 35.53 -10.80 21.32
C SER A 251 36.53 -9.65 21.33
N MET A 252 36.68 -9.02 22.50
CA MET A 252 37.82 -8.15 22.79
C MET A 252 39.09 -8.99 22.67
N SER A 253 39.86 -8.74 21.61
CA SER A 253 41.17 -9.33 21.38
C SER A 253 42.04 -9.06 22.62
N ARG A 254 42.37 -10.09 23.41
CA ARG A 254 43.41 -9.97 24.43
C ARG A 254 44.72 -9.66 23.69
N PRO A 255 45.42 -8.56 23.98
CA PRO A 255 46.75 -8.35 23.44
C PRO A 255 47.67 -9.45 23.99
N ASN A 256 48.31 -10.22 23.12
CA ASN A 256 49.42 -11.08 23.50
C ASN A 256 50.48 -10.19 24.14
N LYS A 257 50.66 -10.31 25.47
CA LYS A 257 51.92 -9.91 26.09
C LYS A 257 52.96 -10.93 25.64
N GLU A 258 53.71 -10.55 24.63
CA GLU A 258 55.03 -11.09 24.36
C GLU A 258 55.78 -11.11 25.69
N THR A 259 56.05 -12.31 26.19
CA THR A 259 56.87 -12.52 27.39
C THR A 259 58.30 -12.58 26.90
N GLU A 260 59.05 -11.49 27.07
CA GLU A 260 60.52 -11.54 27.14
C GLU A 260 60.95 -12.42 28.31
N ALA A 261 62.05 -13.16 28.10
CA ALA A 261 62.83 -14.06 28.98
C ALA A 261 62.78 -15.50 28.44
N VAL A 262 63.85 -16.10 27.93
CA VAL A 262 65.28 -16.09 28.34
C VAL A 262 66.16 -16.22 27.10
#